data_AF-A0A842XNY4-F1
#
_entry.id   AF-A0A842XNY4-F1
#
_cell.length_a   1.000
_cell.length_b   1.000
_cell.length_c   1.000
_cell.angle_alpha   90.00
_cell.angle_beta   90.00
_cell.angle_gamma   90.00
#
_symmetry.space_group_name_H-M   'P 1'
#
loop_
_entity.id
_entity.type
_entity.pdbx_description
1 polymer ?
#
loop_
_entity_poly.entity_id
_entity_poly.type
_entity_poly.pdbx_seq_one_letter_code
_entity_poly.pdbx_strand_id
1 'polypeptide(L)'
;MDEKGFARFCKTSKRLRRHLDDKAIASNIAVVKEFESFLRKNRKRRSMGTATEADVKAYSEHLIKSGKNTWDTYISLLRYARFLDVREVELSILNLLDGVNILSDLSNTLKKRVGARRQAEILGGLELPTLGSPNTSWPVITKQFMERLEGNLTQKRCRSLLLTGPHAGPPEDYRHERELFLKSKDLDDFLRKRHRQSVKLLETHMKEKTLFYTQEIDRDVLEFVKGNQEIMGGVRAGDVIYETKIPYMTREYLAERDTKMKRYYGCHCPWARESILSGVNIPSDFCYCSAGYHKRPWDVVFGQPVWVDVEQSILEGDPICRFSIRIPKEYSKPPAKMKRRRGANR
;
A
#
# COMPACT_ATOMS: atom_id res chain seq x y z
N MET A 1 -22.86 -23.10 -1.69
CA MET A 1 -22.17 -22.39 -2.79
C MET A 1 -22.93 -22.46 -4.12
N ASP A 2 -23.02 -21.35 -4.85
CA ASP A 2 -23.40 -21.31 -6.29
C ASP A 2 -22.16 -21.48 -7.18
N GLU A 3 -21.88 -22.72 -7.58
CA GLU A 3 -20.68 -23.04 -8.38
C GLU A 3 -20.75 -22.50 -9.81
N LYS A 4 -21.94 -22.52 -10.43
CA LYS A 4 -22.12 -22.07 -11.81
C LYS A 4 -21.99 -20.55 -11.92
N GLY A 5 -22.59 -19.82 -10.99
CA GLY A 5 -22.45 -18.37 -10.89
C GLY A 5 -21.02 -17.96 -10.63
N PHE A 6 -20.34 -18.63 -9.69
CA PHE A 6 -18.94 -18.33 -9.40
C PHE A 6 -18.00 -18.66 -10.57
N ALA A 7 -18.21 -19.78 -11.27
CA ALA A 7 -17.45 -20.11 -12.48
C ALA A 7 -17.63 -19.04 -13.56
N ARG A 8 -18.86 -18.56 -13.78
CA ARG A 8 -19.13 -17.45 -14.71
C ARG A 8 -18.42 -16.18 -14.28
N PHE A 9 -18.49 -15.81 -13.00
CA PHE A 9 -17.79 -14.66 -12.45
C PHE A 9 -16.27 -14.74 -12.71
N CYS A 10 -15.66 -15.90 -12.49
CA CYS A 10 -14.23 -16.12 -12.74
C CYS A 10 -13.82 -16.00 -14.22
N LYS A 11 -14.75 -16.26 -15.15
CA LYS A 11 -14.50 -16.18 -16.60
C LYS A 11 -14.75 -14.80 -17.20
N THR A 12 -15.69 -14.01 -16.64
CA THR A 12 -16.21 -12.82 -17.34
C THR A 12 -16.16 -11.54 -16.52
N SER A 13 -15.93 -11.60 -15.21
CA SER A 13 -16.03 -10.41 -14.35
C SER A 13 -14.92 -9.42 -14.64
N LYS A 14 -15.31 -8.14 -14.79
CA LYS A 14 -14.37 -7.01 -14.86
C LYS A 14 -13.72 -6.70 -13.49
N ARG A 15 -14.25 -7.25 -12.40
CA ARG A 15 -13.66 -7.13 -11.04
C ARG A 15 -12.39 -7.99 -10.87
N LEU A 16 -12.03 -8.81 -11.86
CA LEU A 16 -10.83 -9.63 -11.85
C LEU A 16 -9.81 -9.11 -12.85
N ARG A 17 -8.55 -8.98 -12.40
CA ARG A 17 -7.43 -8.56 -13.27
C ARG A 17 -7.13 -9.59 -14.36
N ARG A 18 -7.41 -10.87 -14.09
CA ARG A 18 -7.20 -11.99 -15.02
C ARG A 18 -8.33 -13.00 -14.86
N HIS A 19 -8.89 -13.42 -15.99
CA HIS A 19 -9.88 -14.50 -16.04
C HIS A 19 -9.20 -15.87 -15.85
N LEU A 20 -9.95 -16.82 -15.29
CA LEU A 20 -9.44 -18.13 -14.92
C LEU A 20 -9.84 -19.18 -15.97
N ASP A 21 -8.96 -20.16 -16.18
CA ASP A 21 -9.30 -21.39 -16.90
C ASP A 21 -10.10 -22.35 -16.00
N ASP A 22 -10.63 -23.42 -16.60
CA ASP A 22 -11.49 -24.37 -15.90
C ASP A 22 -10.78 -25.11 -14.75
N LYS A 23 -9.48 -25.39 -14.91
CA LYS A 23 -8.68 -26.04 -13.87
C LYS A 23 -8.53 -25.13 -12.65
N ALA A 24 -8.21 -23.86 -12.87
CA ALA A 24 -8.08 -22.87 -11.81
C ALA A 24 -9.43 -22.62 -11.14
N ILE A 25 -10.54 -22.56 -11.91
CA ILE A 25 -11.90 -22.44 -11.34
C ILE A 25 -12.22 -23.62 -10.43
N ALA A 26 -11.96 -24.85 -10.85
CA ALA A 26 -12.18 -26.04 -10.03
C ALA A 26 -11.39 -25.99 -8.71
N SER A 27 -10.13 -25.54 -8.76
CA SER A 27 -9.31 -25.33 -7.56
C SER A 27 -9.90 -24.27 -6.61
N ASN A 28 -10.35 -23.13 -7.15
CA ASN A 28 -10.99 -22.07 -6.35
C ASN A 28 -12.28 -22.58 -5.70
N ILE A 29 -13.09 -23.36 -6.42
CA ILE A 29 -14.32 -23.97 -5.89
C ILE A 29 -13.99 -24.92 -4.73
N ALA A 30 -12.94 -25.74 -4.85
CA ALA A 30 -12.53 -26.66 -3.80
C ALA A 30 -12.16 -25.92 -2.50
N VAL A 31 -11.39 -24.83 -2.60
CA VAL A 31 -11.02 -23.99 -1.45
C VAL A 31 -12.25 -23.38 -0.78
N VAL A 32 -13.18 -22.84 -1.56
CA VAL A 32 -14.41 -22.24 -1.04
C VAL A 32 -15.27 -23.29 -0.33
N LYS A 33 -15.39 -24.49 -0.89
CA LYS A 33 -16.11 -25.61 -0.25
C LYS A 33 -15.47 -26.02 1.08
N GLU A 34 -14.14 -26.02 1.16
CA GLU A 34 -13.42 -26.31 2.40
C GLU A 34 -13.74 -25.25 3.47
N PHE A 35 -13.75 -23.97 3.11
CA PHE A 35 -14.13 -22.89 4.03
C PHE A 35 -15.61 -22.98 4.45
N GLU A 36 -16.55 -23.19 3.53
CA GLU A 36 -17.96 -23.38 3.90
C GLU A 36 -18.14 -24.60 4.82
N SER A 37 -17.34 -25.66 4.64
CA SER A 37 -17.33 -26.83 5.53
C SER A 37 -16.80 -26.49 6.93
N PHE A 38 -15.71 -25.73 7.02
CA PHE A 38 -15.17 -25.24 8.28
C PHE A 38 -16.19 -24.40 9.05
N LEU A 39 -16.88 -23.48 8.37
CA LEU A 39 -17.92 -22.64 8.97
C LEU A 39 -19.06 -23.49 9.57
N ARG A 40 -19.58 -24.46 8.82
CA ARG A 40 -20.67 -25.33 9.27
C ARG A 40 -20.30 -26.17 10.49
N LYS A 41 -19.05 -26.65 10.56
CA LYS A 41 -18.56 -27.47 11.69
C LYS A 41 -18.42 -26.66 12.98
N ASN A 42 -17.89 -25.44 12.88
CA ASN A 42 -17.58 -24.63 14.06
C ASN A 42 -18.75 -23.78 14.55
N ARG A 43 -19.68 -23.41 13.65
CA ARG A 43 -20.86 -22.61 13.99
C ARG A 43 -22.06 -23.08 13.17
N LYS A 44 -22.98 -23.79 13.83
CA LYS A 44 -24.22 -24.28 13.20
C LYS A 44 -24.91 -23.10 12.48
N ARG A 45 -25.15 -23.26 11.17
CA ARG A 45 -25.80 -22.29 10.25
C ARG A 45 -24.95 -21.15 9.66
N ARG A 46 -23.61 -21.12 9.80
CA ARG A 46 -22.79 -20.14 9.05
C ARG A 46 -22.45 -20.59 7.63
N SER A 47 -22.40 -19.63 6.71
CA SER A 47 -21.95 -19.76 5.32
C SER A 47 -21.07 -18.57 4.94
N MET A 48 -20.42 -18.59 3.77
CA MET A 48 -19.62 -17.44 3.31
C MET A 48 -20.44 -16.13 3.29
N GLY A 49 -21.70 -16.19 2.87
CA GLY A 49 -22.59 -15.03 2.79
C GLY A 49 -22.88 -14.36 4.14
N THR A 50 -22.65 -15.06 5.24
CA THR A 50 -22.91 -14.60 6.61
C THR A 50 -21.66 -14.70 7.50
N ALA A 51 -20.49 -14.85 6.89
CA ALA A 51 -19.23 -14.97 7.63
C ALA A 51 -18.80 -13.58 8.13
N THR A 52 -18.20 -13.56 9.31
CA THR A 52 -17.66 -12.33 9.92
C THR A 52 -16.13 -12.34 9.89
N GLU A 53 -15.50 -11.20 10.18
CA GLU A 53 -14.05 -11.10 10.35
C GLU A 53 -13.48 -12.19 11.29
N ALA A 54 -14.17 -12.47 12.39
CA ALA A 54 -13.76 -13.50 13.35
C ALA A 54 -13.73 -14.92 12.75
N ASP A 55 -14.62 -15.22 11.79
CA ASP A 55 -14.62 -16.53 11.13
C ASP A 55 -13.45 -16.66 10.15
N VAL A 56 -13.13 -15.56 9.45
CA VAL A 56 -11.98 -15.49 8.52
C VAL A 56 -10.68 -15.69 9.30
N LYS A 57 -10.52 -15.00 10.44
CA LYS A 57 -9.36 -15.17 11.33
C LYS A 57 -9.24 -16.60 11.86
N ALA A 58 -10.34 -17.19 12.35
CA ALA A 58 -10.33 -18.57 12.83
C ALA A 58 -9.96 -19.58 11.74
N TYR A 59 -10.43 -19.37 10.51
CA TYR A 59 -10.05 -20.23 9.38
C TYR A 59 -8.60 -20.01 8.96
N SER A 60 -8.11 -18.77 8.98
CA SER A 60 -6.70 -18.46 8.75
C SER A 60 -5.78 -19.19 9.72
N GLU A 61 -6.10 -19.20 11.01
CA GLU A 61 -5.38 -19.97 12.02
C GLU A 61 -5.40 -21.49 11.73
N HIS A 62 -6.53 -22.01 11.28
CA HIS A 62 -6.65 -23.41 10.85
C HIS A 62 -5.76 -23.71 9.63
N LEU A 63 -5.71 -22.81 8.64
CA LEU A 63 -4.84 -22.93 7.48
C LEU A 63 -3.36 -22.89 7.88
N ILE A 64 -2.97 -22.01 8.79
CA ILE A 64 -1.60 -21.93 9.32
C ILE A 64 -1.22 -23.24 10.03
N LYS A 65 -2.06 -23.73 10.96
CA LYS A 65 -1.82 -24.99 11.69
C LYS A 65 -1.73 -26.21 10.78
N SER A 66 -2.43 -26.18 9.65
CA SER A 66 -2.45 -27.27 8.67
C SER A 66 -1.44 -27.11 7.53
N GLY A 67 -0.66 -26.03 7.49
CA GLY A 67 0.28 -25.73 6.41
C GLY A 67 -0.37 -25.40 5.07
N LYS A 68 -1.66 -25.04 5.06
CA LYS A 68 -2.46 -24.72 3.86
C LYS A 68 -2.65 -23.23 3.61
N ASN A 69 -1.98 -22.37 4.40
CA ASN A 69 -2.01 -20.92 4.25
C ASN A 69 -1.19 -20.46 3.03
N THR A 70 -1.78 -20.60 1.84
CA THR A 70 -1.16 -20.18 0.57
C THR A 70 -1.85 -18.95 -0.01
N TRP A 71 -1.14 -18.20 -0.86
CA TRP A 71 -1.74 -17.08 -1.60
C TRP A 71 -2.94 -17.53 -2.40
N ASP A 72 -2.86 -18.67 -3.08
CA ASP A 72 -3.97 -19.22 -3.87
C ASP A 72 -5.20 -19.52 -3.00
N THR A 73 -5.00 -20.01 -1.78
CA THR A 73 -6.09 -20.23 -0.81
C THR A 73 -6.82 -18.92 -0.53
N TYR A 74 -6.12 -17.89 -0.06
CA TYR A 74 -6.74 -16.61 0.30
C TYR A 74 -7.31 -15.86 -0.91
N ILE A 75 -6.64 -15.90 -2.06
CA ILE A 75 -7.13 -15.27 -3.28
C ILE A 75 -8.41 -15.96 -3.77
N SER A 76 -8.54 -17.28 -3.59
CA SER A 76 -9.78 -18.00 -3.90
C SER A 76 -10.95 -17.52 -3.03
N LEU A 77 -10.72 -17.37 -1.73
CA LEU A 77 -11.71 -16.82 -0.80
C LEU A 77 -12.08 -15.37 -1.16
N LEU A 78 -11.09 -14.54 -1.49
CA LEU A 78 -11.29 -13.14 -1.88
C LEU A 78 -12.15 -13.03 -3.15
N ARG A 79 -11.88 -13.86 -4.17
CA ARG A 79 -12.70 -13.91 -5.40
C ARG A 79 -14.15 -14.27 -5.09
N TYR A 80 -14.37 -15.24 -4.20
CA TYR A 80 -15.72 -15.65 -3.85
C TYR A 80 -16.44 -14.63 -2.98
N ALA A 81 -15.74 -13.94 -2.07
CA ALA A 81 -16.27 -12.80 -1.32
C ALA A 81 -16.77 -11.70 -2.27
N ARG A 82 -15.99 -11.39 -3.31
CA ARG A 82 -16.38 -10.43 -4.37
C ARG A 82 -17.56 -10.91 -5.21
N PHE A 83 -17.66 -12.21 -5.49
CA PHE A 83 -18.79 -12.78 -6.20
C PHE A 83 -20.10 -12.64 -5.41
N LEU A 84 -20.06 -12.90 -4.09
CA LEU A 84 -21.21 -12.75 -3.20
C LEU A 84 -21.42 -11.32 -2.69
N ASP A 85 -20.50 -10.42 -3.00
CA ASP A 85 -20.44 -9.03 -2.52
C ASP A 85 -20.42 -8.88 -0.99
N VAL A 86 -19.73 -9.78 -0.30
CA VAL A 86 -19.59 -9.78 1.16
C VAL A 86 -18.37 -8.93 1.56
N ARG A 87 -18.58 -7.62 1.68
CA ARG A 87 -17.49 -6.64 1.88
C ARG A 87 -16.67 -6.86 3.16
N GLU A 88 -17.31 -7.25 4.27
CA GLU A 88 -16.61 -7.52 5.52
C GLU A 88 -15.56 -8.64 5.36
N VAL A 89 -15.95 -9.73 4.68
CA VAL A 89 -15.05 -10.87 4.41
C VAL A 89 -13.95 -10.47 3.41
N GLU A 90 -14.29 -9.71 2.36
CA GLU A 90 -13.32 -9.16 1.41
C GLU A 90 -12.23 -8.35 2.14
N LEU A 91 -12.61 -7.40 2.99
CA LEU A 91 -11.67 -6.56 3.74
C LEU A 91 -10.86 -7.38 4.75
N SER A 92 -11.50 -8.34 5.43
CA SER A 92 -10.83 -9.22 6.39
C SER A 92 -9.72 -10.04 5.72
N ILE A 93 -9.97 -10.59 4.54
CA ILE A 93 -8.96 -11.34 3.78
C ILE A 93 -7.85 -10.40 3.30
N LEU A 94 -8.19 -9.23 2.76
CA LEU A 94 -7.18 -8.26 2.32
C LEU A 94 -6.24 -7.85 3.46
N ASN A 95 -6.76 -7.63 4.67
CA ASN A 95 -5.96 -7.30 5.84
C ASN A 95 -4.96 -8.40 6.21
N LEU A 96 -5.32 -9.68 6.05
CA LEU A 96 -4.44 -10.83 6.31
C LEU A 96 -3.32 -11.01 5.27
N LEU A 97 -3.48 -10.39 4.11
CA LEU A 97 -2.54 -10.47 2.99
C LEU A 97 -1.63 -9.25 2.90
N ASP A 98 -2.14 -8.07 3.27
CA ASP A 98 -1.48 -6.81 3.00
C ASP A 98 -0.15 -6.67 3.76
N GLY A 99 0.94 -6.55 3.00
CA GLY A 99 2.25 -6.22 3.52
C GLY A 99 2.95 -7.33 4.30
N VAL A 100 2.44 -8.57 4.32
CA VAL A 100 3.03 -9.69 5.07
C VAL A 100 4.48 -10.00 4.66
N ASN A 101 4.85 -9.75 3.40
CA ASN A 101 6.19 -9.95 2.86
C ASN A 101 7.16 -8.78 3.09
N ILE A 102 6.72 -7.64 3.64
CA ILE A 102 7.55 -6.43 3.75
C ILE A 102 8.84 -6.72 4.53
N LEU A 103 8.74 -7.30 5.74
CA LEU A 103 9.93 -7.56 6.56
C LEU A 103 10.83 -8.64 5.95
N SER A 104 10.27 -9.65 5.28
CA SER A 104 11.08 -10.66 4.59
C SER A 104 11.83 -10.07 3.39
N ASP A 105 11.21 -9.17 2.64
CA ASP A 105 11.83 -8.51 1.49
C ASP A 105 12.92 -7.53 1.93
N LEU A 106 12.70 -6.80 3.03
CA LEU A 106 13.73 -5.98 3.66
C LEU A 106 14.88 -6.84 4.20
N SER A 107 14.60 -7.97 4.84
CA SER A 107 15.60 -8.93 5.31
C SER A 107 16.44 -9.49 4.16
N ASN A 108 15.81 -9.87 3.05
CA ASN A 108 16.48 -10.31 1.83
C ASN A 108 17.34 -9.20 1.21
N THR A 109 16.86 -7.97 1.23
CA THR A 109 17.61 -6.81 0.74
C THR A 109 18.81 -6.51 1.65
N LEU A 110 18.65 -6.64 2.97
CA LEU A 110 19.76 -6.53 3.93
C LEU A 110 20.81 -7.60 3.62
N LYS A 111 20.40 -8.86 3.46
CA LYS A 111 21.29 -9.98 3.09
C LYS A 111 22.10 -9.68 1.83
N LYS A 112 21.48 -9.11 0.79
CA LYS A 112 22.18 -8.69 -0.44
C LYS A 112 23.22 -7.60 -0.20
N ARG A 113 22.99 -6.69 0.77
CA ARG A 113 23.85 -5.54 1.06
C ARG A 113 25.00 -5.84 2.03
N VAL A 114 24.79 -6.72 3.01
CA VAL A 114 25.77 -6.99 4.08
C VAL A 114 26.26 -8.44 4.13
N GLY A 115 25.72 -9.30 3.27
CA GLY A 115 26.01 -10.74 3.26
C GLY A 115 25.15 -11.54 4.24
N ALA A 116 25.04 -12.84 3.98
CA ALA A 116 24.20 -13.76 4.76
C ALA A 116 24.61 -13.85 6.23
N ARG A 117 25.91 -13.94 6.51
CA ARG A 117 26.45 -14.02 7.87
C ARG A 117 26.05 -12.79 8.69
N ARG A 118 26.30 -11.59 8.17
CA ARG A 118 25.98 -10.35 8.90
C ARG A 118 24.48 -10.13 9.04
N GLN A 119 23.68 -10.50 8.05
CA GLN A 119 22.21 -10.45 8.19
C GLN A 119 21.72 -11.40 9.27
N ALA A 120 22.28 -12.60 9.38
CA ALA A 120 21.96 -13.56 10.44
C ALA A 120 22.41 -13.05 11.82
N GLU A 121 23.56 -12.38 11.93
CA GLU A 121 23.99 -11.72 13.18
C GLU A 121 23.00 -10.62 13.62
N ILE A 122 22.46 -9.84 12.68
CA ILE A 122 21.54 -8.73 12.99
C ILE A 122 20.12 -9.24 13.30
N LEU A 123 19.57 -10.13 12.47
CA LEU A 123 18.17 -10.54 12.50
C LEU A 123 17.94 -11.96 13.03
N GLY A 124 19.00 -12.66 13.46
CA GLY A 124 18.92 -14.05 13.93
C GLY A 124 17.94 -14.22 15.10
N GLY A 125 17.10 -15.26 15.02
CA GLY A 125 16.07 -15.54 16.03
C GLY A 125 14.86 -14.61 16.00
N LEU A 126 14.75 -13.70 15.01
CA LEU A 126 13.54 -12.93 14.79
C LEU A 126 12.55 -13.75 13.95
N GLU A 127 11.38 -14.05 14.51
CA GLU A 127 10.30 -14.72 13.79
C GLU A 127 9.50 -13.69 12.98
N LEU A 128 9.59 -13.79 11.65
CA LEU A 128 8.82 -12.92 10.76
C LEU A 128 7.38 -13.44 10.61
N PRO A 129 6.39 -12.55 10.38
CA PRO A 129 5.01 -12.96 10.19
C PRO A 129 4.82 -13.93 9.03
N THR A 130 3.92 -14.88 9.25
CA THR A 130 3.49 -15.84 8.24
C THR A 130 2.23 -15.34 7.53
N LEU A 131 2.02 -15.83 6.31
CA LEU A 131 0.84 -15.50 5.51
C LEU A 131 -0.45 -15.87 6.25
N GLY A 132 -1.35 -14.89 6.41
CA GLY A 132 -2.60 -15.09 7.17
C GLY A 132 -2.49 -14.82 8.67
N SER A 133 -1.32 -14.45 9.18
CA SER A 133 -1.22 -14.02 10.58
C SER A 133 -1.95 -12.69 10.82
N PRO A 134 -2.58 -12.49 11.99
CA PRO A 134 -3.27 -11.26 12.29
C PRO A 134 -2.30 -10.10 12.47
N ASN A 135 -2.65 -8.92 11.96
CA ASN A 135 -1.78 -7.74 12.00
C ASN A 135 -1.54 -7.21 13.42
N THR A 136 -2.32 -7.66 14.42
CA THR A 136 -2.18 -7.25 15.82
C THR A 136 -0.88 -7.72 16.46
N SER A 137 -0.23 -8.77 15.95
CA SER A 137 1.08 -9.23 16.45
C SER A 137 2.27 -8.52 15.80
N TRP A 138 2.03 -7.82 14.69
CA TRP A 138 3.06 -7.24 13.83
C TRP A 138 3.86 -6.09 14.48
N PRO A 139 3.25 -5.18 15.28
CA PRO A 139 3.99 -4.06 15.86
C PRO A 139 5.21 -4.46 16.69
N VAL A 140 5.10 -5.52 17.50
CA VAL A 140 6.20 -6.02 18.34
C VAL A 140 7.35 -6.51 17.47
N ILE A 141 7.02 -7.26 16.40
CA ILE A 141 8.03 -7.79 15.48
C ILE A 141 8.71 -6.65 14.71
N THR A 142 7.95 -5.64 14.25
CA THR A 142 8.53 -4.46 13.59
C THR A 142 9.44 -3.68 14.51
N LYS A 143 9.03 -3.48 15.77
CA LYS A 143 9.88 -2.80 16.76
C LYS A 143 11.21 -3.53 16.91
N GLN A 144 11.19 -4.84 17.15
CA GLN A 144 12.40 -5.65 17.28
C GLN A 144 13.26 -5.62 16.00
N PHE A 145 12.63 -5.70 14.82
CA PHE A 145 13.31 -5.60 13.53
C PHE A 145 14.07 -4.26 13.41
N MET A 146 13.40 -3.15 13.72
CA MET A 146 13.97 -1.81 13.62
C MET A 146 15.08 -1.55 14.65
N GLU A 147 14.87 -1.91 15.91
CA GLU A 147 15.88 -1.77 16.97
C GLU A 147 17.17 -2.55 16.61
N ARG A 148 17.03 -3.74 16.02
CA ARG A 148 18.18 -4.53 15.55
C ARG A 148 18.90 -3.85 14.38
N LEU A 149 18.17 -3.26 13.44
CA LEU A 149 18.78 -2.49 12.35
C LEU A 149 19.54 -1.27 12.88
N GLU A 150 18.90 -0.45 13.70
CA GLU A 150 19.47 0.79 14.26
C GLU A 150 20.66 0.53 15.19
N GLY A 151 20.64 -0.57 15.95
CA GLY A 151 21.76 -0.98 16.79
C GLY A 151 22.98 -1.50 16.00
N ASN A 152 22.82 -1.87 14.73
CA ASN A 152 23.88 -2.52 13.94
C ASN A 152 24.28 -1.77 12.67
N LEU A 153 23.50 -0.78 12.25
CA LEU A 153 23.71 0.01 11.04
C LEU A 153 23.63 1.50 11.39
N THR A 154 24.33 2.33 10.61
CA THR A 154 24.12 3.77 10.70
C THR A 154 22.72 4.14 10.21
N GLN A 155 22.16 5.22 10.75
CA GLN A 155 20.84 5.73 10.35
C GLN A 155 20.70 5.86 8.82
N LYS A 156 21.73 6.39 8.15
CA LYS A 156 21.77 6.50 6.68
C LYS A 156 21.60 5.14 5.98
N ARG A 157 22.21 4.06 6.52
CA ARG A 157 22.09 2.71 5.96
C ARG A 157 20.72 2.10 6.25
N CYS A 158 20.14 2.33 7.43
CA CYS A 158 18.76 1.94 7.76
C CYS A 158 17.77 2.59 6.79
N ARG A 159 17.79 3.92 6.69
CA ARG A 159 16.91 4.68 5.79
C ARG A 159 17.07 4.25 4.33
N SER A 160 18.31 4.06 3.87
CA SER A 160 18.56 3.55 2.51
C SER A 160 18.00 2.15 2.27
N LEU A 161 17.97 1.28 3.28
CA LEU A 161 17.34 -0.05 3.18
C LEU A 161 15.82 0.09 3.05
N LEU A 162 15.21 0.91 3.90
CA LEU A 162 13.77 1.14 3.95
C LEU A 162 13.25 1.85 2.68
N LEU A 163 14.03 2.78 2.13
CA LEU A 163 13.77 3.47 0.87
C LEU A 163 13.73 2.56 -0.37
N THR A 164 14.03 1.27 -0.25
CA THR A 164 13.81 0.33 -1.36
C THR A 164 12.34 0.12 -1.69
N GLY A 165 11.44 0.42 -0.75
CA GLY A 165 9.99 0.41 -0.96
C GLY A 165 9.48 -0.95 -1.45
N PRO A 166 9.58 -2.03 -0.65
CA PRO A 166 9.19 -3.38 -1.08
C PRO A 166 7.71 -3.48 -1.52
N HIS A 167 6.85 -2.58 -1.05
CA HIS A 167 5.43 -2.53 -1.39
C HIS A 167 5.12 -1.69 -2.65
N ALA A 168 6.11 -0.97 -3.21
CA ALA A 168 5.91 -0.11 -4.37
C ALA A 168 5.66 -0.86 -5.69
N GLY A 169 5.79 -2.18 -5.71
CA GLY A 169 5.72 -2.94 -6.95
C GLY A 169 6.87 -2.62 -7.93
N PRO A 170 6.80 -3.18 -9.14
CA PRO A 170 7.84 -3.05 -10.15
C PRO A 170 7.82 -1.66 -10.84
N PRO A 171 8.98 -1.10 -11.25
CA PRO A 171 9.06 0.18 -11.98
C PRO A 171 8.16 0.29 -13.22
N GLU A 172 7.90 -0.84 -13.88
CA GLU A 172 7.12 -0.94 -15.11
C GLU A 172 5.67 -0.45 -14.94
N ASP A 173 5.13 -0.56 -13.73
CA ASP A 173 3.77 -0.09 -13.39
C ASP A 173 3.67 1.44 -13.44
N TYR A 174 4.80 2.15 -13.34
CA TYR A 174 4.87 3.63 -13.32
C TYR A 174 5.31 4.25 -14.66
N ARG A 175 5.47 3.45 -15.72
CA ARG A 175 5.91 3.97 -17.04
C ARG A 175 5.00 5.08 -17.58
N HIS A 176 3.71 4.96 -17.34
CA HIS A 176 2.71 5.97 -17.72
C HIS A 176 2.97 7.34 -17.08
N GLU A 177 3.53 7.40 -15.86
CA GLU A 177 3.90 8.67 -15.23
C GLU A 177 5.06 9.33 -15.95
N ARG A 178 6.09 8.57 -16.35
CA ARG A 178 7.19 9.09 -17.17
C ARG A 178 6.69 9.61 -18.51
N GLU A 179 5.80 8.89 -19.18
CA GLU A 179 5.21 9.36 -20.44
C GLU A 179 4.43 10.66 -20.27
N LEU A 180 3.68 10.80 -19.18
CA LEU A 180 2.97 12.03 -18.84
C LEU A 180 3.94 13.18 -18.58
N PHE A 181 5.04 12.93 -17.87
CA PHE A 181 6.09 13.91 -17.60
C PHE A 181 6.74 14.40 -18.89
N LEU A 182 7.16 13.49 -19.78
CA LEU A 182 7.79 13.83 -21.05
C LEU A 182 6.86 14.60 -22.01
N LYS A 183 5.54 14.39 -21.92
CA LYS A 183 4.52 15.14 -22.68
C LYS A 183 4.11 16.47 -22.01
N SER A 184 4.64 16.77 -20.83
CA SER A 184 4.32 17.99 -20.10
C SER A 184 5.27 19.12 -20.45
N LYS A 185 4.77 20.36 -20.35
CA LYS A 185 5.56 21.54 -20.69
C LYS A 185 6.76 21.73 -19.76
N ASP A 186 6.53 21.46 -18.47
CA ASP A 186 7.48 21.56 -17.38
C ASP A 186 7.01 20.68 -16.21
N LEU A 187 7.83 20.61 -15.15
CA LEU A 187 7.52 19.82 -13.95
C LEU A 187 6.21 20.26 -13.29
N ASP A 188 5.91 21.56 -13.24
CA ASP A 188 4.69 22.05 -12.58
C ASP A 188 3.43 21.72 -13.39
N ASP A 189 3.52 21.74 -14.72
CA ASP A 189 2.46 21.24 -15.61
C ASP A 189 2.23 19.74 -15.43
N PHE A 190 3.30 18.95 -15.30
CA PHE A 190 3.20 17.53 -14.97
C PHE A 190 2.48 17.30 -13.63
N LEU A 191 2.89 18.00 -12.56
CA LEU A 191 2.28 17.88 -11.23
C LEU A 191 0.78 18.21 -11.27
N ARG A 192 0.39 19.29 -11.95
CA ARG A 192 -1.03 19.64 -12.15
C ARG A 192 -1.79 18.58 -12.93
N LYS A 193 -1.20 18.02 -13.99
CA LYS A 193 -1.81 16.94 -14.78
C LYS A 193 -1.97 15.66 -13.96
N ARG A 194 -0.96 15.27 -13.20
CA ARG A 194 -0.98 14.12 -12.29
C ARG A 194 -2.11 14.26 -11.27
N HIS A 195 -2.20 15.41 -10.60
CA HIS A 195 -3.28 15.67 -9.64
C HIS A 195 -4.68 15.59 -10.29
N ARG A 196 -4.88 16.20 -11.47
CA ARG A 196 -6.15 16.10 -12.21
C ARG A 196 -6.52 14.66 -12.58
N GLN A 197 -5.54 13.84 -12.96
CA GLN A 197 -5.78 12.42 -13.25
C GLN A 197 -6.16 11.65 -11.97
N SER A 198 -5.48 11.91 -10.85
CA SER A 198 -5.82 11.33 -9.55
C SER A 198 -7.24 11.71 -9.11
N VAL A 199 -7.63 12.97 -9.20
CA VAL A 199 -9.00 13.43 -8.91
C VAL A 199 -10.02 12.72 -9.79
N LYS A 200 -9.77 12.60 -11.10
CA LYS A 200 -10.66 11.91 -12.03
C LYS A 200 -10.80 10.41 -11.73
N LEU A 201 -9.71 9.76 -11.30
CA LEU A 201 -9.72 8.37 -10.88
C LEU A 201 -10.61 8.19 -9.64
N LEU A 202 -10.46 9.04 -8.63
CA LEU A 202 -11.28 9.00 -7.42
C LEU A 202 -12.75 9.31 -7.71
N GLU A 203 -13.03 10.28 -8.59
CA GLU A 203 -14.40 10.57 -9.04
C GLU A 203 -15.04 9.36 -9.76
N THR A 204 -14.25 8.60 -10.53
CA THR A 204 -14.72 7.35 -11.16
C THR A 204 -15.08 6.31 -10.10
N HIS A 205 -14.22 6.09 -9.10
CA HIS A 205 -14.51 5.17 -8.00
C HIS A 205 -15.79 5.55 -7.25
N MET A 206 -15.99 6.85 -6.97
CA MET A 206 -17.21 7.36 -6.34
C MET A 206 -18.46 7.10 -7.19
N LYS A 207 -18.43 7.42 -8.49
CA LYS A 207 -19.58 7.24 -9.40
C LYS A 207 -19.94 5.77 -9.60
N GLU A 208 -18.94 4.91 -9.75
CA GLU A 208 -19.12 3.48 -9.99
C GLU A 208 -19.33 2.69 -8.69
N LYS A 209 -19.24 3.33 -7.52
CA LYS A 209 -19.32 2.71 -6.19
C LYS A 209 -18.32 1.56 -6.02
N THR A 210 -17.12 1.75 -6.56
CA THR A 210 -15.99 0.82 -6.40
C THR A 210 -14.99 1.34 -5.37
N LEU A 211 -14.16 0.45 -4.83
CA LEU A 211 -13.13 0.83 -3.87
C LEU A 211 -11.90 1.39 -4.57
N PHE A 212 -11.34 2.48 -4.03
CA PHE A 212 -9.96 2.87 -4.29
C PHE A 212 -9.06 2.12 -3.29
N TYR A 213 -8.40 1.07 -3.76
CA TYR A 213 -7.79 0.05 -2.90
C TYR A 213 -8.80 -0.56 -1.92
N THR A 214 -8.75 -0.19 -0.64
CA THR A 214 -9.63 -0.70 0.43
C THR A 214 -10.66 0.32 0.91
N GLN A 215 -10.63 1.57 0.42
CA GLN A 215 -11.51 2.64 0.91
C GLN A 215 -12.55 3.07 -0.12
N GLU A 216 -13.73 3.43 0.39
CA GLU A 216 -14.78 4.08 -0.40
C GLU A 216 -14.41 5.54 -0.64
N ILE A 217 -14.79 6.07 -1.80
CA ILE A 217 -14.66 7.49 -2.12
C ILE A 217 -16.07 8.08 -2.14
N ASP A 218 -16.34 8.98 -1.21
CA ASP A 218 -17.54 9.82 -1.22
C ASP A 218 -17.20 11.25 -1.63
N ARG A 219 -18.20 12.15 -1.53
CA ARG A 219 -18.04 13.55 -1.91
C ARG A 219 -17.01 14.26 -1.03
N ASP A 220 -17.01 14.02 0.27
CA ASP A 220 -16.12 14.72 1.21
C ASP A 220 -14.67 14.28 1.01
N VAL A 221 -14.44 12.98 0.75
CA VAL A 221 -13.13 12.46 0.36
C VAL A 221 -12.66 13.08 -0.96
N LEU A 222 -13.54 13.16 -1.97
CA LEU A 222 -13.19 13.73 -3.27
C LEU A 222 -12.83 15.22 -3.16
N GLU A 223 -13.62 16.00 -2.41
CA GLU A 223 -13.35 17.43 -2.20
C GLU A 223 -12.09 17.66 -1.35
N PHE A 224 -11.83 16.81 -0.35
CA PHE A 224 -10.60 16.84 0.43
C PHE A 224 -9.34 16.67 -0.45
N VAL A 225 -9.37 15.71 -1.39
CA VAL A 225 -8.25 15.52 -2.32
C VAL A 225 -8.16 16.69 -3.31
N LYS A 226 -9.27 17.10 -3.93
CA LYS A 226 -9.29 18.25 -4.88
C LYS A 226 -8.76 19.54 -4.27
N GLY A 227 -9.03 19.77 -2.98
CA GLY A 227 -8.59 20.96 -2.26
C GLY A 227 -7.09 21.00 -1.96
N ASN A 228 -6.35 19.90 -2.16
CA ASN A 228 -4.93 19.83 -1.85
C ASN A 228 -4.12 19.07 -2.93
N GLN A 229 -3.43 19.82 -3.78
CA GLN A 229 -2.63 19.25 -4.88
C GLN A 229 -1.48 18.34 -4.39
N GLU A 230 -0.96 18.53 -3.17
CA GLU A 230 0.07 17.64 -2.64
C GLU A 230 -0.42 16.19 -2.54
N ILE A 231 -1.73 15.99 -2.37
CA ILE A 231 -2.33 14.66 -2.31
C ILE A 231 -2.39 14.05 -3.70
N MET A 232 -1.64 12.96 -3.88
CA MET A 232 -1.58 12.17 -5.13
C MET A 232 -1.20 12.98 -6.39
N GLY A 233 -0.59 14.16 -6.21
CA GLY A 233 -0.18 15.04 -7.32
C GLY A 233 1.21 15.61 -7.10
N GLY A 234 1.43 16.17 -5.92
CA GLY A 234 2.67 16.80 -5.50
C GLY A 234 2.69 18.31 -5.80
N VAL A 235 3.45 19.07 -5.01
CA VAL A 235 3.69 20.50 -5.21
C VAL A 235 5.18 20.79 -5.15
N ARG A 236 5.68 21.53 -6.14
CA ARG A 236 7.09 21.93 -6.19
C ARG A 236 7.34 23.19 -5.36
N ALA A 237 8.41 23.17 -4.57
CA ALA A 237 9.00 24.34 -3.95
C ALA A 237 10.53 24.30 -4.16
N GLY A 238 11.05 25.19 -4.99
CA GLY A 238 12.49 25.23 -5.31
C GLY A 238 12.95 23.96 -6.03
N ASP A 239 13.84 23.20 -5.40
CA ASP A 239 14.40 21.92 -5.83
C ASP A 239 13.78 20.70 -5.13
N VAL A 240 12.64 20.88 -4.47
CA VAL A 240 11.90 19.83 -3.76
C VAL A 240 10.47 19.73 -4.28
N ILE A 241 9.93 18.51 -4.32
CA ILE A 241 8.49 18.22 -4.48
C ILE A 241 7.97 17.72 -3.13
N TYR A 242 6.89 18.29 -2.64
CA TYR A 242 6.17 17.78 -1.48
C TYR A 242 4.98 16.93 -1.92
N GLU A 243 4.88 15.73 -1.35
CA GLU A 243 3.71 14.87 -1.50
C GLU A 243 3.11 14.56 -0.14
N THR A 244 1.79 14.73 -0.04
CA THR A 244 1.01 14.33 1.12
C THR A 244 0.28 13.03 0.81
N LYS A 245 0.32 12.06 1.71
CA LYS A 245 -0.38 10.79 1.53
C LYS A 245 -1.86 10.97 1.83
N ILE A 246 -2.74 10.52 0.93
CA ILE A 246 -4.16 10.38 1.26
C ILE A 246 -4.31 9.44 2.48
N PRO A 247 -5.15 9.75 3.47
CA PRO A 247 -5.44 8.84 4.58
C PRO A 247 -5.85 7.42 4.13
N TYR A 248 -5.65 6.43 4.99
CA TYR A 248 -5.97 5.02 4.67
C TYR A 248 -7.46 4.76 4.55
N MET A 249 -8.24 5.30 5.49
CA MET A 249 -9.70 5.29 5.52
C MET A 249 -10.17 6.74 5.58
N THR A 250 -10.20 7.43 4.43
CA THR A 250 -10.32 8.89 4.41
C THR A 250 -11.65 9.38 4.95
N ARG A 251 -12.76 8.67 4.70
CA ARG A 251 -14.06 9.05 5.24
C ARG A 251 -14.07 9.06 6.76
N GLU A 252 -13.58 7.97 7.36
CA GLU A 252 -13.44 7.80 8.80
C GLU A 252 -12.46 8.81 9.38
N TYR A 253 -11.30 9.00 8.73
CA TYR A 253 -10.31 10.00 9.12
C TYR A 253 -10.89 11.42 9.19
N LEU A 254 -11.72 11.82 8.21
CA LEU A 254 -12.32 13.15 8.18
C LEU A 254 -13.38 13.33 9.27
N ALA A 255 -14.19 12.31 9.54
CA ALA A 255 -15.23 12.33 10.56
C ALA A 255 -14.70 12.21 12.00
N GLU A 256 -13.52 11.61 12.19
CA GLU A 256 -12.97 11.29 13.49
C GLU A 256 -12.40 12.52 14.23
N ARG A 257 -12.72 12.60 15.53
CA ARG A 257 -12.30 13.65 16.47
C ARG A 257 -11.27 13.14 17.48
N ASP A 258 -11.33 11.86 17.85
CA ASP A 258 -10.32 11.26 18.72
C ASP A 258 -8.98 11.19 17.98
N THR A 259 -7.93 11.79 18.56
CA THR A 259 -6.64 11.96 17.90
C THR A 259 -5.91 10.62 17.69
N LYS A 260 -6.17 9.61 18.54
CA LYS A 260 -5.60 8.27 18.40
C LYS A 260 -6.27 7.53 17.23
N MET A 261 -7.59 7.52 17.18
CA MET A 261 -8.36 6.90 16.11
C MET A 261 -8.19 7.62 14.76
N LYS A 262 -8.07 8.94 14.77
CA LYS A 262 -7.78 9.71 13.56
C LYS A 262 -6.45 9.27 12.95
N ARG A 263 -5.40 9.12 13.76
CA ARG A 263 -4.11 8.56 13.31
C ARG A 263 -4.24 7.11 12.83
N TYR A 264 -5.03 6.29 13.51
CA TYR A 264 -5.32 4.92 13.05
C TYR A 264 -5.92 4.90 11.64
N TYR A 265 -6.95 5.71 11.37
CA TYR A 265 -7.56 5.83 10.04
C TYR A 265 -6.66 6.51 9.01
N GLY A 266 -5.69 7.31 9.45
CA GLY A 266 -4.72 7.95 8.57
C GLY A 266 -3.60 7.03 8.10
N CYS A 267 -3.17 6.07 8.93
CA CYS A 267 -1.97 5.27 8.66
C CYS A 267 -2.27 4.07 7.73
N HIS A 268 -1.62 4.06 6.56
CA HIS A 268 -1.71 2.98 5.57
C HIS A 268 -0.96 1.72 5.96
N CYS A 269 0.12 1.84 6.74
CA CYS A 269 0.97 0.70 7.04
C CYS A 269 0.33 -0.14 8.15
N PRO A 270 -0.13 -1.38 7.90
CA PRO A 270 -0.75 -2.19 8.95
C PRO A 270 0.17 -2.43 10.15
N TRP A 271 1.48 -2.55 9.90
CA TRP A 271 2.51 -2.69 10.94
C TRP A 271 2.58 -1.47 11.88
N ALA A 272 2.53 -0.26 11.33
CA ALA A 272 2.58 0.98 12.11
C ALA A 272 1.22 1.35 12.69
N ARG A 273 0.14 1.14 11.94
CA ARG A 273 -1.23 1.46 12.36
C ARG A 273 -1.64 0.68 13.61
N GLU A 274 -1.38 -0.61 13.66
CA GLU A 274 -1.71 -1.44 14.84
C GLU A 274 -0.87 -1.07 16.07
N SER A 275 0.30 -0.45 15.87
CA SER A 275 1.12 0.09 16.96
C SER A 275 0.44 1.29 17.65
N ILE A 276 -0.36 2.07 16.91
CA ILE A 276 -1.14 3.17 17.46
C ILE A 276 -2.16 2.64 18.47
N LEU A 277 -2.85 1.55 18.15
CA LEU A 277 -3.85 0.96 19.07
C LEU A 277 -3.19 0.31 20.29
N SER A 278 -2.19 -0.54 20.05
CA SER A 278 -1.50 -1.32 21.08
C SER A 278 -0.56 -0.51 21.97
N GLY A 279 -0.13 0.68 21.54
CA GLY A 279 0.85 1.50 22.25
C GLY A 279 2.30 1.03 22.06
N VAL A 280 2.55 0.05 21.18
CA VAL A 280 3.91 -0.38 20.86
C VAL A 280 4.63 0.75 20.11
N ASN A 281 5.73 1.22 20.70
CA ASN A 281 6.56 2.27 20.10
C ASN A 281 7.51 1.68 19.04
N ILE A 282 7.18 1.87 17.76
CA ILE A 282 8.02 1.47 16.62
C ILE A 282 8.93 2.65 16.26
N PRO A 283 10.24 2.46 16.06
CA PRO A 283 11.13 3.52 15.59
C PRO A 283 10.63 4.18 14.30
N SER A 284 10.57 5.52 14.29
CA SER A 284 9.93 6.29 13.23
C SER A 284 10.65 6.22 11.89
N ASP A 285 11.94 5.86 11.89
CA ASP A 285 12.70 5.58 10.67
C ASP A 285 12.01 4.49 9.83
N PHE A 286 11.20 3.60 10.42
CA PHE A 286 10.38 2.63 9.69
C PHE A 286 9.47 3.28 8.62
N CYS A 287 9.02 4.52 8.84
CA CYS A 287 8.22 5.27 7.87
C CYS A 287 8.97 5.59 6.57
N TYR A 288 10.31 5.47 6.53
CA TYR A 288 11.07 5.49 5.27
C TYR A 288 10.72 4.31 4.34
N CYS A 289 10.07 3.24 4.85
CA CYS A 289 9.48 2.21 4.01
C CYS A 289 8.32 2.77 3.16
N SER A 290 7.49 3.65 3.74
CA SER A 290 6.46 4.38 2.99
C SER A 290 7.10 5.45 2.09
N ALA A 291 8.17 6.11 2.53
CA ALA A 291 8.91 7.03 1.65
C ALA A 291 9.45 6.29 0.40
N GLY A 292 9.92 5.04 0.56
CA GLY A 292 10.33 4.17 -0.55
C GLY A 292 9.19 3.85 -1.53
N TYR A 293 7.95 3.75 -1.05
CA TYR A 293 6.76 3.64 -1.90
C TYR A 293 6.59 4.89 -2.77
N HIS A 294 6.65 6.08 -2.18
CA HIS A 294 6.53 7.35 -2.90
C HIS A 294 7.73 7.62 -3.83
N LYS A 295 8.93 7.20 -3.44
CA LYS A 295 10.17 7.31 -4.23
C LYS A 295 10.06 6.61 -5.60
N ARG A 296 9.41 5.44 -5.67
CA ARG A 296 9.39 4.58 -6.87
C ARG A 296 8.87 5.29 -8.12
N PRO A 297 7.68 5.94 -8.13
CA PRO A 297 7.23 6.70 -9.29
C PRO A 297 8.24 7.78 -9.71
N TRP A 298 8.85 8.48 -8.75
CA TRP A 298 9.83 9.54 -9.05
C TRP A 298 11.13 9.03 -9.64
N ASP A 299 11.61 7.87 -9.20
CA ASP A 299 12.74 7.19 -9.84
C ASP A 299 12.48 6.94 -11.33
N VAL A 300 11.24 6.56 -11.67
CA VAL A 300 10.80 6.28 -13.05
C VAL A 300 10.61 7.56 -13.85
N VAL A 301 9.95 8.56 -13.27
CA VAL A 301 9.72 9.88 -13.88
C VAL A 301 11.04 10.53 -14.28
N PHE A 302 12.01 10.59 -13.36
CA PHE A 302 13.32 11.20 -13.64
C PHE A 302 14.32 10.27 -14.31
N GLY A 303 14.03 8.95 -14.34
CA GLY A 303 14.93 7.95 -14.92
C GLY A 303 16.21 7.74 -14.11
N GLN A 304 16.23 8.17 -12.85
CA GLN A 304 17.36 8.02 -11.94
C GLN A 304 16.87 7.98 -10.48
N PRO A 305 17.60 7.33 -9.55
CA PRO A 305 17.21 7.31 -8.15
C PRO A 305 17.13 8.71 -7.53
N VAL A 306 16.00 9.05 -6.93
CA VAL A 306 15.86 10.28 -6.11
C VAL A 306 16.02 9.98 -4.62
N TRP A 307 16.27 11.02 -3.83
CA TRP A 307 16.19 10.93 -2.37
C TRP A 307 14.82 11.43 -1.91
N VAL A 308 14.25 10.75 -0.92
CA VAL A 308 12.98 11.11 -0.27
C VAL A 308 13.19 11.16 1.23
N ASP A 309 12.78 12.25 1.87
CA ASP A 309 12.74 12.40 3.32
C ASP A 309 11.28 12.34 3.83
N VAL A 310 11.13 11.88 5.07
CA VAL A 310 9.84 11.89 5.78
C VAL A 310 9.76 13.22 6.53
N GLU A 311 8.83 14.08 6.13
CA GLU A 311 8.63 15.40 6.73
C GLU A 311 7.62 15.36 7.88
N GLN A 312 6.60 14.52 7.72
CA GLN A 312 5.58 14.27 8.74
C GLN A 312 5.23 12.80 8.75
N SER A 313 5.02 12.27 9.95
CA SER A 313 4.73 10.87 10.18
C SER A 313 3.63 10.69 11.22
N ILE A 314 2.56 10.01 10.82
CA ILE A 314 1.50 9.61 11.76
C ILE A 314 2.06 8.78 12.93
N LEU A 315 3.11 8.00 12.68
CA LEU A 315 3.78 7.20 13.73
C LEU A 315 4.46 8.10 14.77
N GLU A 316 4.90 9.31 14.39
CA GLU A 316 5.47 10.32 15.29
C GLU A 316 4.42 11.24 15.91
N GLY A 317 3.14 11.06 15.57
CA GLY A 317 2.03 11.84 16.11
C GLY A 317 1.51 12.93 15.19
N ASP A 318 2.09 13.12 14.00
CA ASP A 318 1.53 14.03 13.00
C ASP A 318 0.12 13.61 12.57
N PRO A 319 -0.72 14.56 12.13
CA PRO A 319 -2.06 14.23 11.65
C PRO A 319 -2.03 13.46 10.33
N ILE A 320 -1.00 13.64 9.50
CA ILE A 320 -0.90 13.07 8.16
C ILE A 320 0.56 12.79 7.79
N CYS A 321 0.79 11.83 6.89
CA CYS A 321 2.13 11.57 6.36
C CYS A 321 2.44 12.53 5.20
N ARG A 322 3.61 13.16 5.24
CA ARG A 322 4.12 14.06 4.20
C ARG A 322 5.58 13.74 3.88
N PHE A 323 5.93 13.79 2.60
CA PHE A 323 7.26 13.44 2.10
C PHE A 323 7.82 14.56 1.26
N SER A 324 9.14 14.76 1.33
CA SER A 324 9.87 15.64 0.43
C SER A 324 10.72 14.82 -0.53
N ILE A 325 10.61 15.12 -1.82
CA ILE A 325 11.33 14.43 -2.89
C ILE A 325 12.31 15.42 -3.53
N ARG A 326 13.60 15.09 -3.49
CA ARG A 326 14.63 15.96 -4.08
C ARG A 326 14.63 15.84 -5.60
N ILE A 327 14.49 16.97 -6.28
CA ILE A 327 14.51 17.06 -7.74
C ILE A 327 15.97 16.97 -8.21
N PRO A 328 16.32 16.07 -9.16
CA PRO A 328 17.65 16.04 -9.72
C PRO A 328 17.99 17.35 -10.43
N LYS A 329 19.24 17.82 -10.29
CA LYS A 329 19.68 19.16 -10.74
C LYS A 329 19.32 19.49 -12.20
N GLU A 330 19.30 18.48 -13.08
CA GLU A 330 18.92 18.62 -14.50
C GLU A 330 17.45 18.99 -14.71
N TYR A 331 16.57 18.64 -13.76
CA TYR A 331 15.13 18.97 -13.75
C TYR A 331 14.79 20.16 -12.84
N SER A 332 15.76 20.64 -12.04
CA SER A 332 15.55 21.73 -11.08
C SER A 332 15.56 23.14 -11.70
N LYS A 333 15.89 23.33 -12.98
CA LYS A 333 15.91 24.67 -13.59
C LYS A 333 14.49 25.11 -14.04
N PRO A 334 14.08 26.37 -13.83
CA PRO A 334 12.89 26.91 -14.50
C PRO A 334 13.13 26.91 -16.02
N PRO A 335 12.08 26.80 -16.86
CA PRO A 335 12.25 26.86 -18.31
C PRO A 335 12.99 28.14 -18.67
N ALA A 336 14.05 28.02 -19.47
CA ALA A 336 14.81 29.16 -19.95
C ALA A 336 13.84 30.16 -20.58
N LYS A 337 13.74 31.37 -20.02
CA LYS A 337 13.04 32.47 -20.68
C LYS A 337 13.62 32.56 -22.08
N MET A 338 12.80 32.26 -23.09
CA MET A 338 13.12 32.40 -24.49
C MET A 338 13.75 33.79 -24.68
N LYS A 339 15.07 33.83 -24.94
CA LYS A 339 15.78 35.09 -25.19
C LYS A 339 15.07 35.73 -26.37
N ARG A 340 14.21 36.73 -26.12
CA ARG A 340 13.68 37.59 -27.18
C ARG A 340 14.93 38.20 -27.82
N ARG A 341 15.26 37.75 -29.03
CA ARG A 341 16.20 38.44 -29.91
C ARG A 341 15.66 39.86 -30.04
N ARG A 342 16.28 40.81 -29.35
CA ARG A 342 16.17 42.22 -29.71
C ARG A 342 16.84 42.33 -31.08
N GLY A 343 16.03 42.21 -32.12
CA GLY A 343 16.43 42.63 -33.45
C GLY A 343 16.66 44.12 -33.40
N ALA A 344 17.91 44.52 -33.64
CA ALA A 344 18.24 45.87 -34.03
C ALA A 344 17.58 46.13 -35.39
N ASN A 345 16.64 47.07 -35.45
CA ASN A 345 16.32 47.72 -36.71
C ASN A 345 17.18 48.98 -36.80
N ARG A 346 18.02 48.98 -37.84
CA ARG A 346 18.57 50.18 -38.46
C ARG A 346 17.47 50.91 -39.21
#